data_AF-A0A7C6L6A6-F1
#
_entry.id   AF-A0A7C6L6A6-F1
#
_cell.length_a   1.000
_cell.length_b   1.000
_cell.length_c   1.000
_cell.angle_alpha   90.00
_cell.angle_beta   90.00
_cell.angle_gamma   90.00
#
_symmetry.space_group_name_H-M   'P 1'
#
loop_
_entity.id
_entity.type
_entity.pdbx_description
1 polymer ?
#
loop_
_entity_poly.entity_id
_entity_poly.type
_entity_poly.pdbx_seq_one_letter_code
_entity_poly.pdbx_strand_id
1 'polypeptide(L)'
;METKERTLKNTHHGHAVKRFRHALGIKQEVLADMMGITQARVSNYEQKKVLEDEVIEKFAKALNVTPELIRELEEDPVTVIIENNTFEKGSGACYNVINNNPDPVDRYIELSNEKTALYERMLELEKEKNALLESLLKDKK
;
A
#
# COMPACT_ATOMS: atom_id res chain seq x y z
N MET A 1 18.27 38.17 -17.29
CA MET A 1 18.65 37.01 -16.46
C MET A 1 17.34 36.39 -16.01
N GLU A 2 16.95 35.25 -16.57
CA GLU A 2 15.72 34.57 -16.19
C GLU A 2 15.90 33.97 -14.80
N THR A 3 15.17 34.50 -13.83
CA THR A 3 15.00 33.91 -12.51
C THR A 3 14.20 32.62 -12.65
N LYS A 4 14.87 31.48 -12.77
CA LYS A 4 14.25 30.16 -12.61
C LYS A 4 13.70 30.06 -11.19
N GLU A 5 12.38 30.07 -11.06
CA GLU A 5 11.69 29.69 -9.82
C GLU A 5 12.16 28.30 -9.40
N ARG A 6 12.99 28.22 -8.37
CA ARG A 6 13.31 26.95 -7.71
C ARG A 6 12.08 26.54 -6.92
N THR A 7 11.16 25.82 -7.56
CA THR A 7 10.23 24.98 -6.82
C THR A 7 11.09 24.04 -5.97
N LEU A 8 11.00 24.17 -4.63
CA LEU A 8 11.66 23.29 -3.67
C LEU A 8 11.02 21.91 -3.78
N LYS A 9 11.29 21.20 -4.88
CA LYS A 9 10.96 19.79 -5.03
C LYS A 9 11.82 19.06 -4.00
N ASN A 10 11.16 18.29 -3.15
CA ASN A 10 11.80 17.50 -2.10
C ASN A 10 12.52 16.30 -2.73
N THR A 11 13.47 16.57 -3.62
CA THR A 11 14.19 15.56 -4.40
C THR A 11 15.23 14.88 -3.53
N HIS A 12 15.27 13.55 -3.61
CA HIS A 12 16.34 12.77 -3.01
C HIS A 12 17.44 12.50 -4.04
N HIS A 13 18.55 13.25 -3.97
CA HIS A 13 19.65 13.15 -4.93
C HIS A 13 20.23 11.73 -5.00
N GLY A 14 20.36 11.04 -3.87
CA GLY A 14 20.84 9.65 -3.85
C GLY A 14 19.95 8.65 -4.60
N HIS A 15 18.62 8.77 -4.48
CA HIS A 15 17.67 7.96 -5.24
C HIS A 15 17.72 8.28 -6.73
N ALA A 16 17.90 9.55 -7.08
CA ALA A 16 18.10 9.95 -8.48
C ALA A 16 19.32 9.28 -9.10
N VAL A 17 20.47 9.32 -8.41
CA VAL A 17 21.69 8.61 -8.83
C VAL A 17 21.44 7.11 -8.99
N LYS A 18 20.77 6.49 -8.02
CA LYS A 18 20.43 5.05 -8.07
C LYS A 18 19.54 4.71 -9.27
N ARG A 19 18.54 5.54 -9.58
CA ARG A 19 17.64 5.38 -10.72
C ARG A 19 18.38 5.46 -12.04
N PHE A 20 19.21 6.48 -12.24
CA PHE A 20 20.00 6.61 -13.46
C PHE A 20 20.98 5.45 -13.62
N ARG A 21 21.62 5.02 -12.53
CA ARG A 21 22.48 3.84 -12.54
C ARG A 21 21.72 2.58 -12.97
N HIS A 22 20.51 2.36 -12.44
CA HIS A 22 19.66 1.23 -12.82
C HIS A 22 19.18 1.32 -14.28
N ALA A 23 18.78 2.49 -14.73
CA ALA A 23 18.33 2.73 -16.10
C ALA A 23 19.43 2.45 -17.14
N LEU A 24 20.69 2.74 -16.77
CA LEU A 24 21.87 2.45 -17.60
C LEU A 24 22.39 1.01 -17.44
N GLY A 25 21.79 0.20 -16.56
CA GLY A 25 22.23 -1.18 -16.30
C GLY A 25 23.60 -1.29 -15.63
N ILE A 26 24.07 -0.22 -14.97
CA ILE A 26 25.41 -0.14 -14.38
C ILE A 26 25.38 -0.74 -12.95
N LYS A 27 26.32 -1.63 -12.63
CA LYS A 27 26.50 -2.13 -11.26
C LYS A 27 27.16 -1.08 -10.38
N GLN A 28 26.88 -1.09 -9.08
CA GLN A 28 27.50 -0.14 -8.15
C GLN A 28 29.03 -0.19 -8.16
N GLU A 29 29.62 -1.38 -8.32
CA GLU A 29 31.07 -1.57 -8.44
C GLU A 29 31.65 -0.80 -9.64
N VAL A 30 31.03 -0.96 -10.81
CA VAL A 30 31.47 -0.29 -12.05
C VAL A 30 31.35 1.23 -11.92
N LEU A 31 30.26 1.74 -11.31
CA LEU A 31 30.13 3.17 -11.04
C LEU A 31 31.20 3.68 -10.08
N ALA A 32 31.57 2.88 -9.07
CA ALA A 32 32.62 3.20 -8.13
C ALA A 32 33.98 3.28 -8.83
N ASP A 33 34.28 2.33 -9.72
CA ASP A 33 35.50 2.31 -10.53
C ASP A 33 35.58 3.53 -11.46
N MET A 34 34.48 3.91 -12.13
CA MET A 34 34.42 5.11 -12.98
C MET A 34 34.70 6.41 -12.21
N MET A 35 34.34 6.44 -10.93
CA MET A 35 34.50 7.59 -10.06
C MET A 35 35.79 7.54 -9.23
N GLY A 36 36.56 6.45 -9.29
CA GLY A 36 37.76 6.23 -8.48
C GLY A 36 37.47 6.17 -6.97
N ILE A 37 36.28 5.70 -6.58
CA ILE A 37 35.87 5.54 -5.19
C ILE A 37 35.51 4.09 -4.88
N THR A 38 35.29 3.77 -3.61
CA THR A 38 34.86 2.42 -3.22
C THR A 38 33.36 2.21 -3.42
N GLN A 39 32.95 0.98 -3.69
CA GLN A 39 31.53 0.60 -3.85
C GLN A 39 30.69 0.95 -2.60
N ALA A 40 31.27 0.80 -1.40
CA ALA A 40 30.64 1.23 -0.15
C ALA A 40 30.37 2.74 -0.12
N ARG A 41 31.27 3.55 -0.69
CA ARG A 41 31.09 5.01 -0.76
C ARG A 41 29.99 5.41 -1.74
N VAL A 42 29.86 4.71 -2.88
CA VAL A 42 28.72 4.87 -3.79
C VAL A 42 27.40 4.53 -3.08
N SER A 43 27.34 3.39 -2.38
CA SER A 43 26.14 3.00 -1.61
C SER A 43 25.74 4.07 -0.58
N ASN A 44 26.71 4.61 0.15
CA ASN A 44 26.48 5.71 1.09
C ASN A 44 25.95 6.97 0.41
N TYR A 45 26.42 7.31 -0.79
CA TYR A 45 25.89 8.45 -1.54
C TYR A 45 24.47 8.21 -2.07
N GLU A 46 24.14 6.99 -2.50
CA GLU A 46 22.78 6.63 -2.94
C GLU A 46 21.74 6.71 -1.80
N GLN A 47 22.15 6.52 -0.55
CA GLN A 47 21.29 6.65 0.63
C GLN A 47 21.14 8.09 1.14
N LYS A 48 21.97 9.02 0.67
CA LYS A 48 21.92 10.43 1.10
C LYS A 48 20.88 11.21 0.33
N LYS A 49 19.98 11.87 1.09
CA LYS A 49 18.94 12.74 0.52
C LYS A 49 19.53 13.94 -0.22
N VAL A 50 20.51 14.60 0.39
CA VAL A 50 21.20 15.76 -0.19
C VAL A 50 22.66 15.39 -0.39
N LEU A 51 23.15 15.65 -1.60
CA LEU A 51 24.54 15.51 -2.01
C LEU A 51 25.14 16.88 -2.27
N GLU A 52 26.45 17.03 -2.02
CA GLU A 52 27.22 18.22 -2.38
C GLU A 52 27.28 18.39 -3.90
N ASP A 53 27.29 19.62 -4.38
CA ASP A 53 27.27 19.94 -5.81
C ASP A 53 28.44 19.31 -6.57
N GLU A 54 29.64 19.29 -5.98
CA GLU A 54 30.82 18.62 -6.56
C GLU A 54 30.63 17.11 -6.74
N VAL A 55 29.89 16.49 -5.81
CA VAL A 55 29.59 15.05 -5.86
C VAL A 55 28.55 14.78 -6.95
N ILE A 56 27.53 15.64 -7.07
CA ILE A 56 26.51 15.56 -8.12
C ILE A 56 27.16 15.67 -9.50
N GLU A 57 28.09 16.61 -9.70
CA GLU A 57 28.81 16.76 -10.96
C GLU A 57 29.64 15.53 -11.32
N LYS A 58 30.31 14.92 -10.32
CA LYS A 58 31.07 13.67 -10.53
C LYS A 58 30.15 12.51 -10.94
N PHE A 59 29.00 12.35 -10.28
CA PHE A 59 28.01 11.34 -10.66
C PHE A 59 27.41 11.62 -12.03
N ALA A 60 27.07 12.87 -12.33
CA ALA A 60 26.54 13.29 -13.62
C ALA A 60 27.51 12.94 -14.76
N LYS A 61 28.80 13.23 -14.57
CA LYS A 61 29.86 12.88 -15.52
C LYS A 61 30.02 11.36 -15.68
N ALA A 62 30.03 10.60 -14.58
CA ALA A 62 30.19 9.15 -14.64
C ALA A 62 28.99 8.45 -15.29
N LEU A 63 27.78 8.97 -15.08
CA LEU A 63 26.53 8.45 -15.66
C LEU A 63 26.19 9.05 -17.02
N ASN A 64 27.00 10.00 -17.52
CA ASN A 64 26.78 10.74 -18.76
C ASN A 64 25.39 11.42 -18.83
N VAL A 65 24.99 12.05 -17.72
CA VAL A 65 23.75 12.83 -17.58
C VAL A 65 24.07 14.26 -17.19
N THR A 66 23.11 15.19 -17.32
CA THR A 66 23.32 16.56 -16.84
C THR A 66 23.15 16.63 -15.30
N PRO A 67 23.92 17.47 -14.59
CA PRO A 67 23.77 17.65 -13.14
C PRO A 67 22.36 18.06 -12.73
N GLU A 68 21.68 18.84 -13.58
CA GLU A 68 20.31 19.30 -13.37
C GLU A 68 19.33 18.12 -13.27
N LEU A 69 19.51 17.07 -14.09
CA LEU A 69 18.64 15.89 -14.04
C LEU A 69 18.71 15.16 -12.70
N ILE A 70 19.86 15.16 -12.04
CA ILE A 70 20.00 14.56 -10.70
C ILE A 70 19.31 15.42 -9.63
N ARG A 71 19.30 16.75 -9.81
CA ARG A 71 18.68 17.71 -8.87
C ARG A 71 17.15 17.80 -9.04
N GLU A 72 16.66 17.67 -10.27
CA GLU A 72 15.26 17.91 -10.63
C GLU A 72 14.40 16.65 -10.68
N LEU A 73 14.99 15.46 -10.55
CA LEU A 73 14.25 14.20 -10.62
C LEU A 73 13.26 14.07 -9.46
N GLU A 74 11.97 14.10 -9.74
CA GLU A 74 10.96 13.83 -8.72
C GLU A 74 11.06 12.39 -8.22
N GLU A 75 10.93 12.21 -6.90
CA GLU A 75 10.74 10.88 -6.34
C GLU A 75 9.42 10.31 -6.85
N ASP A 76 9.45 9.04 -7.26
CA ASP A 76 8.20 8.33 -7.57
C ASP A 76 7.32 8.36 -6.32
N PRO A 77 5.99 8.53 -6.46
CA PRO A 77 5.09 8.49 -5.31
C PRO A 77 5.35 7.19 -4.54
N VAL A 78 5.48 7.30 -3.22
CA VAL A 78 5.70 6.16 -2.32
C VAL A 78 4.73 5.06 -2.72
N THR A 79 5.26 3.98 -3.28
CA THR A 79 4.44 2.86 -3.71
C THR A 79 3.83 2.24 -2.47
N VAL A 80 2.54 2.49 -2.24
CA VAL A 80 1.79 1.82 -1.18
C VAL A 80 1.52 0.41 -1.69
N ILE A 81 2.30 -0.55 -1.22
CA ILE A 81 2.03 -1.97 -1.45
C ILE A 81 0.86 -2.34 -0.54
N ILE A 82 -0.34 -2.42 -1.10
CA ILE A 82 -1.52 -2.94 -0.40
C ILE A 82 -1.48 -4.46 -0.55
N GLU A 83 -0.91 -5.13 0.46
CA GLU A 83 -0.92 -6.59 0.54
C GLU A 83 -2.29 -7.04 1.08
N ASN A 84 -3.23 -7.37 0.17
CA ASN A 84 -4.55 -7.91 0.51
C ASN A 84 -4.52 -9.37 1.01
N ASN A 85 -3.38 -9.89 1.45
CA ASN A 85 -3.20 -11.31 1.79
C ASN A 85 -3.36 -11.63 3.27
N THR A 86 -3.60 -10.64 4.13
CA THR A 86 -3.74 -10.86 5.57
C THR A 86 -5.18 -10.56 5.99
N PHE A 87 -6.00 -11.59 6.10
CA PHE A 87 -7.36 -11.52 6.67
C PHE A 87 -7.34 -11.39 8.21
N GLU A 88 -6.24 -10.94 8.81
CA GLU A 88 -6.19 -10.67 10.25
C GLU A 88 -6.61 -9.23 10.52
N LYS A 89 -7.72 -9.07 11.24
CA LYS A 89 -8.13 -7.78 11.82
C LYS A 89 -6.96 -7.22 12.64
N GLY A 90 -6.29 -6.19 12.13
CA GLY A 90 -5.29 -5.40 12.88
C GLY A 90 -3.84 -5.43 12.36
N SER A 91 -3.55 -6.11 11.26
CA SER A 91 -2.21 -6.12 10.66
C SER A 91 -2.14 -5.23 9.42
N GLY A 92 -1.55 -4.04 9.54
CA GLY A 92 -1.23 -3.19 8.39
C GLY A 92 -1.33 -1.69 8.70
N ALA A 93 -0.28 -0.95 8.35
CA ALA A 93 0.01 0.43 8.71
C ALA A 93 -0.93 1.52 8.13
N CYS A 94 -2.23 1.22 7.97
CA CYS A 94 -3.23 2.11 7.39
C CYS A 94 -4.32 2.44 8.43
N TYR A 95 -3.93 2.97 9.59
CA TYR A 95 -4.83 3.34 10.69
C TYR A 95 -5.75 4.56 10.38
N ASN A 96 -5.77 5.05 9.13
CA ASN A 96 -6.49 6.27 8.74
C ASN A 96 -7.68 6.05 7.80
N VAL A 97 -7.94 4.82 7.35
CA VAL A 97 -9.22 4.54 6.70
C VAL A 97 -10.19 4.20 7.82
N ILE A 98 -10.93 5.22 8.25
CA ILE A 98 -12.09 5.11 9.13
C ILE A 98 -13.02 4.06 8.53
N ASN A 99 -12.88 2.83 8.98
CA ASN A 99 -13.66 1.69 8.52
C ASN A 99 -14.98 1.73 9.32
N ASN A 100 -15.82 2.72 9.01
CA ASN A 100 -17.20 2.83 9.52
C ASN A 100 -18.14 1.80 8.87
N ASN A 101 -17.61 0.84 8.10
CA ASN A 101 -18.40 -0.21 7.49
C ASN A 101 -18.24 -1.49 8.33
N PRO A 102 -19.34 -2.07 8.86
CA PRO A 102 -19.27 -3.36 9.53
C PRO A 102 -18.68 -4.40 8.58
N ASP A 103 -17.81 -5.26 9.12
CA ASP A 103 -17.14 -6.30 8.36
C ASP A 103 -18.20 -7.16 7.64
N PRO A 104 -18.07 -7.43 6.34
CA PRO A 104 -19.00 -8.29 5.61
C PRO A 104 -19.19 -9.67 6.28
N VAL A 105 -18.19 -10.17 7.00
CA VAL A 105 -18.29 -11.42 7.77
C VAL A 105 -19.23 -11.25 8.97
N ASP A 106 -19.10 -10.15 9.71
CA ASP A 106 -19.95 -9.86 10.87
C ASP A 106 -21.43 -9.74 10.43
N ARG A 107 -21.68 -9.08 9.28
CA ARG A 107 -23.03 -8.96 8.71
C ARG A 107 -23.59 -10.30 8.21
N TYR A 108 -22.74 -11.20 7.71
CA TYR A 108 -23.16 -12.53 7.31
C TYR A 108 -23.59 -13.39 8.52
N ILE A 109 -22.85 -13.28 9.63
CA ILE A 109 -23.18 -13.96 10.89
C ILE A 109 -24.53 -13.46 11.43
N GLU A 110 -24.75 -12.14 11.44
CA GLU A 110 -26.03 -11.53 11.83
C GLU A 110 -27.20 -12.08 11.01
N LEU A 111 -27.09 -12.07 9.67
CA LEU A 111 -28.13 -12.63 8.78
C LEU A 111 -28.40 -14.11 9.05
N SER A 112 -27.35 -14.89 9.34
CA SER A 112 -27.49 -16.32 9.66
C SER A 112 -28.26 -16.54 10.96
N ASN A 113 -28.00 -15.72 11.97
CA ASN A 113 -28.70 -15.78 13.25
C ASN A 113 -30.17 -15.37 13.10
N GLU A 114 -30.45 -14.26 12.40
CA GLU A 114 -31.83 -13.81 12.12
C GLU A 114 -32.62 -14.87 11.35
N LYS A 115 -32.00 -15.50 10.34
CA LYS A 115 -32.60 -16.60 9.58
C LYS A 115 -32.94 -17.79 10.46
N THR A 116 -32.06 -18.15 11.40
CA THR A 116 -32.27 -19.28 12.32
C THR A 116 -33.45 -19.00 13.26
N ALA A 117 -33.48 -17.82 13.88
CA ALA A 117 -34.58 -17.39 14.75
C ALA A 117 -35.93 -17.34 14.00
N LEU A 118 -35.93 -16.92 12.73
CA LEU A 118 -37.14 -16.90 11.92
C LEU A 118 -37.67 -18.33 11.64
N TYR A 119 -36.79 -19.28 11.36
CA TYR A 119 -37.21 -20.67 11.17
C TYR A 119 -37.75 -21.32 12.44
N GLU A 120 -37.15 -21.04 13.60
CA GLU A 120 -37.66 -21.52 14.89
C GLU A 120 -39.09 -21.01 15.15
N ARG A 121 -39.31 -19.71 14.92
CA ARG A 121 -40.64 -19.10 15.07
C ARG A 121 -41.67 -19.65 14.10
N MET A 122 -41.28 -19.90 12.84
CA MET A 122 -42.18 -20.53 11.86
C MET A 122 -42.57 -21.94 12.29
N LEU A 123 -41.61 -22.71 12.82
CA LEU A 123 -41.87 -24.07 13.29
C LEU A 123 -42.81 -24.09 14.50
N GLU A 124 -42.69 -23.13 15.42
CA GLU A 124 -43.62 -22.96 16.53
C GLU A 124 -45.04 -22.64 16.04
N LEU A 125 -45.19 -21.67 15.13
CA LEU A 125 -46.48 -21.33 14.54
C LEU A 125 -47.11 -22.51 13.80
N GLU A 126 -46.31 -23.32 13.10
CA GLU A 126 -46.78 -24.53 12.43
C GLU A 126 -47.31 -25.56 13.43
N LYS A 127 -46.57 -25.78 14.54
CA LYS A 127 -47.00 -26.68 15.63
C LYS A 127 -48.30 -26.20 16.29
N GLU A 128 -48.41 -24.90 16.59
CA GLU A 128 -49.62 -24.31 17.16
C GLU A 128 -50.83 -24.46 16.24
N LYS A 129 -50.66 -24.20 14.94
CA LYS A 129 -51.73 -24.37 13.95
C LYS A 129 -52.15 -25.82 13.80
N ASN A 130 -51.21 -26.75 13.82
CA ASN A 130 -51.51 -28.18 13.77
C ASN A 130 -52.29 -28.64 15.02
N ALA A 131 -51.88 -28.18 16.22
CA ALA A 131 -52.60 -28.48 17.46
C ALA A 131 -54.04 -27.92 17.45
N LEU A 132 -54.25 -26.71 16.92
CA LEU A 132 -55.59 -26.13 16.75
C LEU A 132 -56.42 -26.89 15.72
N LEU A 133 -55.82 -27.33 14.62
CA LEU A 133 -56.52 -28.18 13.65
C LEU A 133 -56.94 -29.51 14.28
N GLU A 134 -56.06 -30.14 15.06
CA GLU A 134 -56.36 -31.38 15.76
C GLU A 134 -57.51 -31.22 16.78
N SER A 135 -57.58 -30.12 17.52
CA SER A 135 -58.69 -29.87 18.44
C SER A 135 -60.01 -29.69 17.69
N LEU A 136 -60.03 -28.87 16.63
CA LEU A 136 -61.23 -28.66 15.80
C LEU A 136 -61.72 -29.95 15.12
N LEU A 137 -60.80 -30.85 14.74
CA LEU A 137 -61.16 -32.16 14.17
C LEU A 137 -61.71 -33.12 15.23
N LYS A 138 -61.26 -33.04 16.49
CA LYS A 138 -61.81 -33.83 17.60
C LYS A 138 -63.21 -33.36 17.98
N ASP A 139 -63.45 -32.05 18.00
CA ASP A 139 -64.76 -31.47 18.35
C ASP A 139 -65.85 -31.71 17.30
N LYS A 140 -65.47 -32.11 16.07
CA LYS A 140 -66.38 -32.47 14.98
C LYS A 140 -66.77 -33.96 14.93
N LYS A 141 -66.25 -34.80 15.84
CA LYS A 141 -66.66 -36.20 16.01
C LYS A 141 -67.70 -36.33 17.11
#